data_AF-A0A412YKD1-F1
#
_entry.id   AF-A0A412YKD1-F1
#
_cell.length_a   1.000
_cell.length_b   1.000
_cell.length_c   1.000
_cell.angle_alpha   90.00
_cell.angle_beta   90.00
_cell.angle_gamma   90.00
#
_symmetry.space_group_name_H-M   'P 1'
#
loop_
_entity.id
_entity.type
_entity.pdbx_description
1 polymer ?
#
loop_
_entity_poly.entity_id
_entity_poly.type
_entity_poly.pdbx_seq_one_letter_code
_entity_poly.pdbx_strand_id
1 'polypeptide(L)'
;MEILNDFLQKFPPTGELRKPTVSVLNRFKGRLPAEWLKLWETYGFGNYGNGLLKVINPDDYTPNLYTWLGGENTARIPILVTGFGNIIYYRQLPDAKDDVCLLNIHRCSTQTCTYSFKEFMRFITDDEVIESLLDKELFGQAVEKCGPLAENETFFFAPALAFGGDESLSYIQKGDGVTHQQLLFEMMNNSSDNEEEEDGEKDQWTEAYEANPHVFEREDGTLMVNFTLTDTVDTVLPQTPEKLYAVEGKEITLWVLTFFSYDDKKNLASLEYHTALQALQKYVVEERDDHVLLRGLNLEEMKQTIAMIDY
;
A
#
# COMPACT_ATOMS: atom_id res chain seq x y z
N MET A 1 -2.23 -19.20 -30.68
CA MET A 1 -3.23 -20.29 -30.49
C MET A 1 -2.69 -21.42 -29.62
N GLU A 2 -1.48 -21.98 -29.88
CA GLU A 2 -0.89 -23.01 -28.99
C GLU A 2 -0.79 -22.56 -27.52
N ILE A 3 -0.40 -21.32 -27.27
CA ILE A 3 -0.20 -20.79 -25.91
C ILE A 3 -1.49 -20.80 -25.05
N LEU A 4 -2.67 -20.63 -25.67
CA LEU A 4 -3.94 -20.73 -24.94
C LEU A 4 -4.37 -22.18 -24.73
N ASN A 5 -3.89 -23.12 -25.56
CA ASN A 5 -4.24 -24.52 -25.41
C ASN A 5 -3.64 -25.08 -24.13
N ASP A 6 -2.38 -24.76 -23.82
CA ASP A 6 -1.72 -25.20 -22.58
C ASP A 6 -2.48 -24.66 -21.35
N PHE A 7 -2.89 -23.38 -21.42
CA PHE A 7 -3.73 -22.77 -20.38
C PHE A 7 -5.06 -23.51 -20.21
N LEU A 8 -5.77 -23.80 -21.29
CA LEU A 8 -7.06 -24.51 -21.23
C LEU A 8 -6.92 -25.98 -20.83
N GLN A 9 -5.77 -26.61 -21.09
CA GLN A 9 -5.48 -27.96 -20.61
C GLN A 9 -5.24 -27.98 -19.10
N LYS A 10 -4.48 -27.02 -18.57
CA LYS A 10 -4.23 -26.90 -17.12
C LYS A 10 -5.45 -26.38 -16.36
N PHE A 11 -6.17 -25.44 -16.95
CA PHE A 11 -7.33 -24.77 -16.36
C PHE A 11 -8.54 -24.86 -17.31
N PRO A 12 -9.20 -26.03 -17.39
CA PRO A 12 -10.39 -26.14 -18.20
C PRO A 12 -11.51 -25.23 -17.67
N PRO A 13 -12.31 -24.61 -18.55
CA PRO A 13 -13.47 -23.83 -18.12
C PRO A 13 -14.48 -24.73 -17.39
N THR A 14 -15.04 -24.22 -16.30
CA THR A 14 -15.92 -24.97 -15.40
C THR A 14 -17.14 -24.14 -15.00
N GLY A 15 -18.31 -24.79 -14.96
CA GLY A 15 -19.56 -24.12 -14.61
C GLY A 15 -20.12 -23.26 -15.74
N GLU A 16 -21.02 -22.35 -15.38
CA GLU A 16 -21.58 -21.36 -16.31
C GLU A 16 -20.58 -20.21 -16.50
N LEU A 17 -20.32 -19.86 -17.76
CA LEU A 17 -19.44 -18.75 -18.12
C LEU A 17 -20.25 -17.61 -18.73
N ARG A 18 -20.14 -16.43 -18.15
CA ARG A 18 -20.76 -15.21 -18.66
C ARG A 18 -20.06 -14.76 -19.94
N LYS A 19 -20.82 -14.61 -21.02
CA LYS A 19 -20.27 -14.16 -22.31
C LYS A 19 -19.97 -12.66 -22.31
N PRO A 20 -18.89 -12.22 -22.96
CA PRO A 20 -18.62 -10.80 -23.12
C PRO A 20 -19.65 -10.15 -24.04
N THR A 21 -20.00 -8.90 -23.76
CA THR A 21 -20.76 -8.09 -24.70
C THR A 21 -19.83 -7.54 -25.79
N VAL A 22 -20.40 -7.18 -26.95
CA VAL A 22 -19.65 -6.54 -28.03
C VAL A 22 -18.97 -5.24 -27.56
N SER A 23 -19.63 -4.49 -26.67
CA SER A 23 -19.10 -3.27 -26.07
C SER A 23 -17.84 -3.54 -25.23
N VAL A 24 -17.83 -4.61 -24.43
CA VAL A 24 -16.67 -5.03 -23.64
C VAL A 24 -15.50 -5.41 -24.56
N LEU A 25 -15.75 -6.24 -25.58
CA LEU A 25 -14.70 -6.64 -26.52
C LEU A 25 -14.07 -5.45 -27.26
N ASN A 26 -14.91 -4.50 -27.71
CA ASN A 26 -14.43 -3.30 -28.38
C ASN A 26 -13.63 -2.38 -27.46
N ARG A 27 -14.00 -2.27 -26.18
CA ARG A 27 -13.31 -1.45 -25.18
C ARG A 27 -11.87 -1.90 -24.93
N PHE A 28 -11.63 -3.22 -24.94
CA PHE A 28 -10.31 -3.79 -24.66
C PHE A 28 -9.52 -4.16 -25.92
N LYS A 29 -10.11 -4.00 -27.11
CA LYS A 29 -9.44 -4.21 -28.39
C LYS A 29 -8.24 -3.27 -28.53
N GLY A 30 -7.05 -3.84 -28.74
CA GLY A 30 -5.80 -3.08 -28.85
C GLY A 30 -5.17 -2.68 -27.51
N ARG A 31 -5.86 -2.91 -26.39
CA ARG A 31 -5.32 -2.72 -25.03
C ARG A 31 -4.87 -4.04 -24.40
N LEU A 32 -5.53 -5.13 -24.77
CA LEU A 32 -5.14 -6.49 -24.41
C LEU A 32 -4.70 -7.29 -25.64
N PRO A 33 -3.87 -8.32 -25.47
CA PRO A 33 -3.49 -9.24 -26.55
C PRO A 33 -4.72 -9.84 -27.22
N ALA A 34 -4.72 -9.86 -28.57
CA ALA A 34 -5.87 -10.32 -29.36
C ALA A 34 -6.27 -11.78 -29.06
N GLU A 35 -5.29 -12.60 -28.66
CA GLU A 35 -5.49 -13.99 -28.27
C GLU A 35 -6.31 -14.10 -26.98
N TRP A 36 -6.07 -13.21 -26.01
CA TRP A 36 -6.85 -13.16 -24.78
C TRP A 36 -8.31 -12.79 -25.03
N LEU A 37 -8.56 -11.80 -25.90
CA LEU A 37 -9.91 -11.43 -26.31
C LEU A 37 -10.62 -12.58 -27.04
N LYS A 38 -9.90 -13.36 -27.85
CA LYS A 38 -10.44 -14.56 -28.50
C LYS A 38 -10.86 -15.63 -27.48
N LEU A 39 -10.12 -15.78 -26.38
CA LEU A 39 -10.50 -16.66 -25.28
C LEU A 39 -11.82 -16.21 -24.65
N TRP A 40 -11.99 -14.90 -24.42
CA TRP A 40 -13.25 -14.35 -23.90
C TRP A 40 -14.44 -14.61 -24.82
N GLU A 41 -14.27 -14.39 -26.13
CA GLU A 41 -15.31 -14.67 -27.13
C GLU A 41 -15.70 -16.16 -27.13
N THR A 42 -14.70 -17.04 -27.11
CA THR A 42 -14.90 -18.48 -27.26
C THR A 42 -15.52 -19.10 -26.01
N TYR A 43 -15.00 -18.77 -24.83
CA TYR A 43 -15.35 -19.43 -23.57
C TYR A 43 -16.17 -18.51 -22.66
N GLY A 44 -15.65 -17.33 -22.33
CA GLY A 44 -16.31 -16.34 -21.48
C GLY A 44 -15.61 -16.14 -20.13
N PHE A 45 -16.28 -15.39 -19.26
CA PHE A 45 -15.82 -15.06 -17.91
C PHE A 45 -16.37 -16.06 -16.89
N GLY A 46 -15.57 -16.42 -15.90
CA GLY A 46 -15.93 -17.32 -14.81
C GLY A 46 -14.79 -18.24 -14.41
N ASN A 47 -15.12 -19.43 -13.92
CA ASN A 47 -14.18 -20.34 -13.28
C ASN A 47 -13.40 -21.21 -14.27
N TYR A 48 -12.08 -21.25 -14.11
CA TYR A 48 -11.17 -22.10 -14.87
C TYR A 48 -10.34 -22.94 -13.88
N GLY A 49 -10.16 -24.22 -14.17
CA GLY A 49 -9.52 -25.14 -13.22
C GLY A 49 -10.32 -25.27 -11.91
N ASN A 50 -11.64 -25.39 -12.01
CA ASN A 50 -12.57 -25.48 -10.86
C ASN A 50 -12.56 -24.26 -9.93
N GLY A 51 -12.17 -23.08 -10.45
CA GLY A 51 -12.13 -21.83 -9.70
C GLY A 51 -10.77 -21.49 -9.09
N LEU A 52 -9.74 -22.31 -9.34
CA LEU A 52 -8.35 -21.99 -8.97
C LEU A 52 -7.90 -20.68 -9.64
N LEU A 53 -8.33 -20.47 -10.88
CA LEU A 53 -8.28 -19.19 -11.56
C LEU A 53 -9.65 -18.80 -12.08
N LYS A 54 -9.87 -17.50 -12.19
CA LYS A 54 -11.06 -16.89 -12.77
C LYS A 54 -10.69 -15.96 -13.89
N VAL A 55 -11.23 -16.20 -15.07
CA VAL A 55 -11.17 -15.22 -16.16
C VAL A 55 -12.28 -14.22 -15.92
N ILE A 56 -11.91 -12.96 -15.73
CA ILE A 56 -12.83 -11.93 -15.26
C ILE A 56 -13.13 -10.89 -16.33
N ASN A 57 -14.29 -10.25 -16.22
CA ASN A 57 -14.54 -9.00 -16.91
C ASN A 57 -13.74 -7.89 -16.18
N PRO A 58 -12.82 -7.17 -16.85
CA PRO A 58 -12.02 -6.17 -16.16
C PRO A 58 -12.86 -5.05 -15.52
N ASP A 59 -14.01 -4.69 -16.11
CA ASP A 59 -14.87 -3.61 -15.59
C ASP A 59 -15.36 -3.92 -14.15
N ASP A 60 -15.51 -5.20 -13.79
CA ASP A 60 -16.04 -5.61 -12.48
C ASP A 60 -14.99 -5.47 -11.36
N TYR A 61 -13.70 -5.53 -11.70
CA TYR A 61 -12.58 -5.53 -10.74
C TYR A 61 -11.71 -4.27 -10.82
N THR A 62 -11.89 -3.44 -11.86
CA THR A 62 -11.11 -2.22 -12.05
C THR A 62 -11.21 -1.25 -10.87
N PRO A 63 -12.40 -0.99 -10.28
CA PRO A 63 -12.51 -0.12 -9.11
C PRO A 63 -11.64 -0.64 -7.95
N ASN A 64 -11.77 -1.91 -7.59
CA ASN A 64 -10.98 -2.53 -6.53
C ASN A 64 -9.48 -2.47 -6.84
N LEU A 65 -9.07 -2.83 -8.06
CA LEU A 65 -7.65 -2.76 -8.45
C LEU A 65 -7.09 -1.34 -8.25
N TYR A 66 -7.83 -0.31 -8.65
CA TYR A 66 -7.38 1.08 -8.52
C TYR A 66 -7.32 1.54 -7.07
N THR A 67 -8.35 1.21 -6.27
CA THR A 67 -8.38 1.48 -4.83
C THR A 67 -7.16 0.91 -4.15
N TRP A 68 -6.88 -0.37 -4.37
CA TRP A 68 -5.71 -1.05 -3.78
C TRP A 68 -4.35 -0.52 -4.26
N LEU A 69 -4.29 0.04 -5.48
CA LEU A 69 -3.06 0.57 -6.06
C LEU A 69 -2.93 2.10 -5.94
N GLY A 70 -3.74 2.73 -5.09
CA GLY A 70 -3.63 4.14 -4.75
C GLY A 70 -4.03 5.11 -5.87
N GLY A 71 -4.89 4.69 -6.80
CA GLY A 71 -5.47 5.59 -7.80
C GLY A 71 -5.71 4.98 -9.18
N GLU A 72 -6.48 5.72 -9.97
CA GLU A 72 -6.86 5.29 -11.31
C GLU A 72 -5.66 5.27 -12.27
N ASN A 73 -5.51 4.15 -12.98
CA ASN A 73 -4.51 4.05 -14.03
C ASN A 73 -5.00 3.12 -15.14
N THR A 74 -5.44 3.71 -16.25
CA THR A 74 -6.00 2.99 -17.40
C THR A 74 -5.02 2.06 -18.11
N ALA A 75 -3.72 2.16 -17.83
CA ALA A 75 -2.74 1.19 -18.31
C ALA A 75 -2.81 -0.14 -17.56
N ARG A 76 -3.41 -0.18 -16.35
CA ARG A 76 -3.56 -1.38 -15.50
C ARG A 76 -4.93 -2.01 -15.72
N ILE A 77 -4.96 -3.23 -16.22
CA ILE A 77 -6.19 -3.93 -16.61
C ILE A 77 -6.24 -5.28 -15.87
N PRO A 78 -7.18 -5.49 -14.94
CA PRO A 78 -7.33 -6.78 -14.27
C PRO A 78 -7.82 -7.83 -15.28
N ILE A 79 -7.12 -8.97 -15.36
CA ILE A 79 -7.40 -10.02 -16.36
C ILE A 79 -7.77 -11.36 -15.73
N LEU A 80 -7.28 -11.63 -14.52
CA LEU A 80 -7.53 -12.87 -13.79
C LEU A 80 -7.67 -12.57 -12.29
N VAL A 81 -8.43 -13.42 -11.60
CA VAL A 81 -8.48 -13.47 -10.13
C VAL A 81 -8.19 -14.90 -9.70
N THR A 82 -7.36 -15.06 -8.66
CA THR A 82 -7.05 -16.37 -8.08
C THR A 82 -8.22 -16.89 -7.23
N GLY A 83 -8.22 -18.17 -6.91
CA GLY A 83 -9.20 -18.77 -5.99
C GLY A 83 -9.24 -18.14 -4.59
N PHE A 84 -8.19 -17.42 -4.20
CA PHE A 84 -8.09 -16.66 -2.95
C PHE A 84 -8.29 -15.15 -3.12
N GLY A 85 -8.71 -14.68 -4.30
CA GLY A 85 -9.13 -13.28 -4.49
C GLY A 85 -7.99 -12.33 -4.84
N ASN A 86 -6.74 -12.80 -4.92
CA ASN A 86 -5.63 -12.00 -5.46
C ASN A 86 -5.90 -11.63 -6.92
N ILE A 87 -5.57 -10.41 -7.31
CA ILE A 87 -5.85 -9.86 -8.65
C ILE A 87 -4.59 -9.95 -9.51
N ILE A 88 -4.68 -10.59 -10.67
CA ILE A 88 -3.63 -10.55 -11.69
C ILE A 88 -4.06 -9.56 -12.76
N TYR A 89 -3.19 -8.59 -13.02
CA TYR A 89 -3.48 -7.50 -13.95
C TYR A 89 -2.35 -7.32 -14.97
N TYR A 90 -2.74 -7.00 -16.18
CA TYR A 90 -1.88 -6.66 -17.30
C TYR A 90 -1.57 -5.16 -17.26
N ARG A 91 -0.31 -4.77 -17.52
CA ARG A 91 0.03 -3.37 -17.78
C ARG A 91 0.50 -3.17 -19.21
N GLN A 92 -0.09 -2.17 -19.86
CA GLN A 92 0.44 -1.64 -21.12
C GLN A 92 1.47 -0.56 -20.80
N LEU A 93 2.75 -0.83 -21.06
CA LEU A 93 3.84 0.10 -20.80
C LEU A 93 4.16 0.94 -22.05
N PRO A 94 4.92 2.04 -21.90
CA PRO A 94 5.47 2.76 -23.05
C PRO A 94 6.29 1.86 -23.99
N ASP A 95 6.48 2.32 -25.22
CA ASP A 95 7.27 1.63 -26.27
C ASP A 95 6.72 0.25 -26.68
N ALA A 96 5.40 0.07 -26.60
CA ALA A 96 4.71 -1.19 -26.92
C ALA A 96 5.24 -2.38 -26.11
N LYS A 97 5.74 -2.11 -24.89
CA LYS A 97 6.05 -3.14 -23.91
C LYS A 97 4.82 -3.45 -23.07
N ASP A 98 4.84 -4.60 -22.45
CA ASP A 98 3.81 -5.01 -21.52
C ASP A 98 4.39 -5.88 -20.41
N ASP A 99 3.69 -5.96 -19.29
CA ASP A 99 4.00 -6.90 -18.23
C ASP A 99 2.72 -7.38 -17.54
N VAL A 100 2.87 -8.41 -16.71
CA VAL A 100 1.78 -8.94 -15.90
C VAL A 100 2.22 -8.95 -14.45
N CYS A 101 1.38 -8.42 -13.58
CA CYS A 101 1.62 -8.32 -12.15
C CYS A 101 0.52 -9.01 -11.34
N LEU A 102 0.84 -9.40 -10.11
CA LEU A 102 -0.11 -9.87 -9.11
C LEU A 102 -0.19 -8.83 -7.99
N LEU A 103 -1.41 -8.48 -7.61
CA LEU A 103 -1.76 -7.83 -6.36
C LEU A 103 -2.21 -8.91 -5.37
N ASN A 104 -1.44 -9.10 -4.30
CA ASN A 104 -1.82 -9.93 -3.17
C ASN A 104 -2.59 -9.07 -2.16
N ILE A 105 -3.89 -9.31 -2.05
CA ILE A 105 -4.77 -8.53 -1.16
C ILE A 105 -4.59 -8.91 0.30
N HIS A 106 -4.18 -10.16 0.59
CA HIS A 106 -4.02 -10.64 1.97
C HIS A 106 -2.74 -10.12 2.63
N ARG A 107 -1.75 -9.72 1.82
CA ARG A 107 -0.43 -9.24 2.27
C ARG A 107 -0.10 -7.81 1.81
N CYS A 108 -1.07 -7.09 1.22
CA CYS A 108 -0.91 -5.72 0.73
C CYS A 108 0.31 -5.51 -0.17
N SER A 109 0.64 -6.49 -1.01
CA SER A 109 1.89 -6.50 -1.77
C SER A 109 1.63 -6.66 -3.25
N THR A 110 2.48 -6.04 -4.07
CA THR A 110 2.49 -6.27 -5.52
C THR A 110 3.76 -6.98 -5.94
N GLN A 111 3.67 -7.83 -6.95
CA GLN A 111 4.83 -8.45 -7.59
C GLN A 111 4.67 -8.49 -9.10
N THR A 112 5.78 -8.30 -9.81
CA THR A 112 5.83 -8.51 -11.26
C THR A 112 5.99 -10.00 -11.53
N CYS A 113 5.04 -10.61 -12.25
CA CYS A 113 5.10 -12.02 -12.62
C CYS A 113 6.04 -12.21 -13.82
N THR A 114 5.81 -11.47 -14.91
CA THR A 114 6.59 -11.56 -16.15
C THR A 114 6.61 -10.23 -16.89
N TYR A 115 7.59 -10.03 -17.78
CA TYR A 115 7.76 -8.82 -18.60
C TYR A 115 7.16 -8.93 -19.99
N SER A 116 6.23 -9.87 -20.16
CA SER A 116 5.30 -9.91 -21.29
C SER A 116 4.13 -10.86 -21.00
N PHE A 117 2.99 -10.63 -21.64
CA PHE A 117 1.83 -11.52 -21.60
C PHE A 117 2.14 -12.89 -22.19
N LYS A 118 2.96 -12.94 -23.23
CA LYS A 118 3.35 -14.21 -23.86
C LYS A 118 4.13 -15.09 -22.88
N GLU A 119 5.05 -14.50 -22.12
CA GLU A 119 5.76 -15.20 -21.04
C GLU A 119 4.82 -15.55 -19.90
N PHE A 120 3.89 -14.65 -19.55
CA PHE A 120 2.91 -14.89 -18.49
C PHE A 120 2.11 -16.17 -18.74
N MET A 121 1.65 -16.40 -19.97
CA MET A 121 0.88 -17.61 -20.29
C MET A 121 1.69 -18.91 -20.10
N ARG A 122 3.01 -18.87 -20.29
CA ARG A 122 3.90 -20.01 -20.02
C ARG A 122 4.19 -20.14 -18.53
N PHE A 123 4.37 -19.00 -17.85
CA PHE A 123 4.60 -18.93 -16.42
C PHE A 123 3.41 -19.47 -15.61
N ILE A 124 2.18 -19.04 -15.92
CA ILE A 124 0.98 -19.45 -15.18
C ILE A 124 0.57 -20.91 -15.40
N THR A 125 1.15 -21.58 -16.41
CA THR A 125 0.89 -22.99 -16.73
C THR A 125 1.97 -23.94 -16.22
N ASP A 126 3.04 -23.40 -15.63
CA ASP A 126 4.09 -24.17 -14.99
C ASP A 126 3.60 -24.76 -13.67
N ASP A 127 3.90 -26.04 -13.41
CA ASP A 127 3.36 -26.75 -12.24
C ASP A 127 3.89 -26.17 -10.92
N GLU A 128 5.16 -25.75 -10.84
CA GLU A 128 5.72 -25.16 -9.62
C GLU A 128 5.08 -23.80 -9.34
N VAL A 129 4.81 -23.02 -10.38
CA VAL A 129 4.08 -21.75 -10.28
C VAL A 129 2.64 -21.98 -9.85
N ILE A 130 1.96 -23.00 -10.38
CA ILE A 130 0.58 -23.32 -9.96
C ILE A 130 0.54 -23.68 -8.47
N GLU A 131 1.47 -24.52 -8.01
CA GLU A 131 1.50 -24.91 -6.59
C GLU A 131 1.77 -23.72 -5.68
N SER A 132 2.73 -22.85 -6.03
CA SER A 132 3.18 -21.75 -5.16
C SER A 132 2.39 -20.45 -5.31
N LEU A 133 2.08 -19.99 -6.52
CA LEU A 133 1.42 -18.70 -6.77
C LEU A 133 -0.09 -18.75 -6.50
N LEU A 134 -0.70 -19.92 -6.72
CA LEU A 134 -2.15 -20.12 -6.62
C LEU A 134 -2.53 -20.92 -5.37
N ASP A 135 -1.55 -21.31 -4.56
CA ASP A 135 -1.72 -22.11 -3.34
C ASP A 135 -2.58 -23.36 -3.60
N LYS A 136 -2.28 -24.09 -4.67
CA LYS A 136 -3.16 -25.13 -5.23
C LYS A 136 -3.49 -26.23 -4.22
N GLU A 137 -2.55 -26.64 -3.39
CA GLU A 137 -2.81 -27.61 -2.32
C GLU A 137 -3.86 -27.08 -1.33
N LEU A 138 -3.66 -25.86 -0.81
CA LEU A 138 -4.58 -25.21 0.11
C LEU A 138 -5.95 -24.96 -0.53
N PHE A 139 -5.97 -24.59 -1.81
CA PHE A 139 -7.20 -24.44 -2.59
C PHE A 139 -7.98 -25.76 -2.68
N GLY A 140 -7.29 -26.88 -2.94
CA GLY A 140 -7.92 -28.21 -2.95
C GLY A 140 -8.59 -28.53 -1.61
N GLN A 141 -7.88 -28.30 -0.50
CA GLN A 141 -8.42 -28.48 0.85
C GLN A 141 -9.60 -27.54 1.14
N ALA A 142 -9.53 -26.28 0.67
CA ALA A 142 -10.61 -25.31 0.80
C ALA A 142 -11.88 -25.77 0.05
N VAL A 143 -11.73 -26.32 -1.15
CA VAL A 143 -12.86 -26.88 -1.92
C VAL A 143 -13.48 -28.08 -1.20
N GLU A 144 -12.68 -28.96 -0.61
CA GLU A 144 -13.19 -30.10 0.17
C GLU A 144 -13.98 -29.65 1.41
N LYS A 145 -13.50 -28.60 2.10
CA LYS A 145 -14.13 -28.06 3.31
C LYS A 145 -15.38 -27.23 3.01
N CYS A 146 -15.29 -26.29 2.07
CA CYS A 146 -16.28 -25.23 1.84
C CYS A 146 -17.14 -25.47 0.59
N GLY A 147 -16.83 -26.50 -0.19
CA GLY A 147 -17.44 -26.78 -1.49
C GLY A 147 -16.84 -25.95 -2.62
N PRO A 148 -17.28 -26.20 -3.87
CA PRO A 148 -16.79 -25.45 -5.04
C PRO A 148 -17.20 -23.97 -4.98
N LEU A 149 -16.43 -23.12 -5.65
CA LEU A 149 -16.71 -21.70 -5.81
C LEU A 149 -17.74 -21.46 -6.92
N ALA A 150 -18.70 -20.56 -6.69
CA ALA A 150 -19.51 -19.96 -7.76
C ALA A 150 -18.69 -18.94 -8.59
N GLU A 151 -19.30 -18.34 -9.63
CA GLU A 151 -18.62 -17.36 -10.51
C GLU A 151 -18.06 -16.16 -9.73
N ASN A 152 -18.84 -15.61 -8.79
CA ASN A 152 -18.48 -14.44 -8.01
C ASN A 152 -17.77 -14.76 -6.69
N GLU A 153 -17.71 -16.02 -6.26
CA GLU A 153 -17.16 -16.38 -4.95
C GLU A 153 -15.64 -16.50 -4.93
N THR A 154 -14.98 -16.12 -3.85
CA THR A 154 -13.56 -16.43 -3.61
C THR A 154 -13.39 -17.06 -2.23
N PHE A 155 -12.33 -17.83 -2.03
CA PHE A 155 -11.87 -18.18 -0.70
C PHE A 155 -11.13 -17.02 -0.05
N PHE A 156 -11.24 -16.92 1.26
CA PHE A 156 -10.52 -15.94 2.07
C PHE A 156 -10.35 -16.42 3.51
N PHE A 157 -9.49 -15.74 4.25
CA PHE A 157 -9.19 -16.05 5.65
C PHE A 157 -10.03 -15.18 6.58
N ALA A 158 -10.62 -15.80 7.60
CA ALA A 158 -11.36 -15.14 8.67
C ALA A 158 -10.91 -15.75 10.03
N PRO A 159 -10.12 -15.03 10.85
CA PRO A 159 -9.69 -13.64 10.68
C PRO A 159 -8.76 -13.42 9.48
N ALA A 160 -8.77 -12.21 8.91
CA ALA A 160 -7.94 -11.88 7.75
C ALA A 160 -6.44 -11.83 8.11
N LEU A 161 -5.58 -12.27 7.19
CA LEU A 161 -4.13 -12.39 7.42
C LEU A 161 -3.49 -11.03 7.76
N ALA A 162 -3.97 -9.95 7.17
CA ALA A 162 -3.51 -8.58 7.46
C ALA A 162 -3.66 -8.17 8.94
N PHE A 163 -4.55 -8.82 9.70
CA PHE A 163 -4.79 -8.55 11.13
C PHE A 163 -4.26 -9.64 12.04
N GLY A 164 -3.21 -10.35 11.63
CA GLY A 164 -2.63 -11.45 12.40
C GLY A 164 -3.44 -12.75 12.34
N GLY A 165 -4.31 -12.88 11.33
CA GLY A 165 -4.94 -14.16 11.01
C GLY A 165 -3.92 -15.21 10.57
N ASP A 166 -4.29 -16.47 10.74
CA ASP A 166 -3.42 -17.61 10.42
C ASP A 166 -3.81 -18.24 9.08
N GLU A 167 -2.81 -18.61 8.29
CA GLU A 167 -2.96 -19.23 6.97
C GLU A 167 -3.26 -20.73 7.13
N SER A 168 -4.40 -21.02 7.76
CA SER A 168 -4.82 -22.37 8.12
C SER A 168 -6.19 -22.70 7.53
N LEU A 169 -6.35 -23.96 7.13
CA LEU A 169 -7.59 -24.50 6.60
C LEU A 169 -8.79 -24.23 7.53
N SER A 170 -8.60 -24.18 8.86
CA SER A 170 -9.69 -23.90 9.81
C SER A 170 -10.32 -22.51 9.61
N TYR A 171 -9.53 -21.52 9.17
CA TYR A 171 -9.95 -20.13 9.01
C TYR A 171 -10.38 -19.77 7.60
N ILE A 172 -10.35 -20.72 6.66
CA ILE A 172 -10.85 -20.48 5.30
C ILE A 172 -12.38 -20.45 5.30
N GLN A 173 -12.92 -19.40 4.69
CA GLN A 173 -14.32 -19.20 4.35
C GLN A 173 -14.44 -18.87 2.86
N LYS A 174 -15.68 -18.80 2.35
CA LYS A 174 -15.96 -18.34 0.98
C LYS A 174 -17.09 -17.33 0.96
N GLY A 175 -17.09 -16.47 -0.05
CA GLY A 175 -18.11 -15.44 -0.24
C GLY A 175 -17.79 -14.57 -1.46
N ASP A 176 -18.58 -13.53 -1.69
CA ASP A 176 -18.41 -12.65 -2.86
C ASP A 176 -17.03 -11.99 -2.90
N GLY A 177 -16.28 -12.21 -3.98
CA GLY A 177 -14.88 -11.83 -4.08
C GLY A 177 -14.64 -10.34 -4.23
N VAL A 178 -15.48 -9.64 -5.01
CA VAL A 178 -15.41 -8.18 -5.17
C VAL A 178 -15.73 -7.51 -3.84
N THR A 179 -16.82 -7.94 -3.18
CA THR A 179 -17.20 -7.47 -1.85
C THR A 179 -16.09 -7.71 -0.83
N HIS A 180 -15.52 -8.92 -0.81
CA HIS A 180 -14.44 -9.25 0.13
C HIS A 180 -13.18 -8.39 -0.09
N GLN A 181 -12.76 -8.18 -1.34
CA GLN A 181 -11.63 -7.30 -1.68
C GLN A 181 -11.85 -5.86 -1.19
N GLN A 182 -13.08 -5.35 -1.32
CA GLN A 182 -13.44 -4.02 -0.85
C GLN A 182 -13.45 -3.96 0.68
N LEU A 183 -14.14 -4.90 1.33
CA LEU A 183 -14.21 -4.99 2.79
C LEU A 183 -12.82 -5.14 3.42
N LEU A 184 -11.94 -5.94 2.84
CA LEU A 184 -10.58 -6.12 3.36
C LEU A 184 -9.78 -4.81 3.29
N PHE A 185 -9.91 -4.06 2.18
CA PHE A 185 -9.29 -2.76 2.04
C PHE A 185 -9.84 -1.76 3.06
N GLU A 186 -11.16 -1.65 3.15
CA GLU A 186 -11.84 -0.80 4.13
C GLU A 186 -11.45 -1.19 5.55
N MET A 187 -11.37 -2.48 5.91
CA MET A 187 -10.94 -2.87 7.25
C MET A 187 -9.52 -2.41 7.56
N MET A 188 -8.61 -2.44 6.57
CA MET A 188 -7.21 -2.06 6.81
C MET A 188 -7.05 -0.56 6.94
N ASN A 189 -7.84 0.21 6.20
CA ASN A 189 -7.87 1.66 6.34
C ASN A 189 -8.71 2.09 7.56
N ASN A 190 -9.80 1.39 7.88
CA ASN A 190 -10.58 1.63 9.09
C ASN A 190 -9.86 1.13 10.36
N SER A 191 -8.81 0.31 10.22
CA SER A 191 -7.91 -0.03 11.33
C SER A 191 -6.82 1.03 11.53
N SER A 192 -6.64 1.96 10.58
CA SER A 192 -6.06 3.28 10.86
C SER A 192 -7.09 4.27 11.43
N ASP A 193 -8.39 3.96 11.39
CA ASP A 193 -9.49 4.83 11.86
C ASP A 193 -10.03 4.45 13.25
N ASN A 194 -9.14 3.99 14.14
CA ASN A 194 -9.33 4.25 15.58
C ASN A 194 -8.84 5.67 15.95
N GLU A 195 -8.75 6.57 14.97
CA GLU A 195 -8.88 8.00 15.14
C GLU A 195 -10.01 8.45 14.21
N GLU A 196 -11.00 9.14 14.78
CA GLU A 196 -12.31 9.44 14.22
C GLU A 196 -12.21 10.22 12.88
N GLU A 197 -12.70 9.65 11.77
CA GLU A 197 -13.05 10.44 10.57
C GLU A 197 -14.42 11.12 10.78
N GLU A 198 -14.42 12.35 11.27
CA GLU A 198 -15.45 13.33 10.92
C GLU A 198 -14.95 14.18 9.74
N ASP A 199 -15.79 14.29 8.70
CA ASP A 199 -15.63 15.22 7.56
C ASP A 199 -15.20 16.63 8.04
N GLY A 200 -13.89 16.91 7.95
CA GLY A 200 -13.28 18.19 8.24
C GLY A 200 -11.98 18.30 7.45
N GLU A 201 -11.57 19.51 7.06
CA GLU A 201 -10.32 19.78 6.34
C GLU A 201 -9.16 18.94 6.89
N LYS A 202 -8.41 18.26 6.00
CA LYS A 202 -7.20 17.50 6.36
C LYS A 202 -6.36 18.31 7.36
N ASP A 203 -6.27 17.79 8.57
CA ASP A 203 -5.60 18.47 9.67
C ASP A 203 -4.09 18.52 9.40
N GLN A 204 -3.52 19.73 9.34
CA GLN A 204 -2.11 19.97 9.01
C GLN A 204 -1.16 19.24 9.98
N TRP A 205 -1.65 18.88 11.17
CA TRP A 205 -0.94 18.06 12.16
C TRP A 205 -0.63 16.64 11.68
N THR A 206 -1.52 16.03 10.90
CA THR A 206 -1.37 14.63 10.45
C THR A 206 -0.33 14.47 9.34
N GLU A 207 -0.08 15.54 8.57
CA GLU A 207 0.92 15.56 7.49
C GLU A 207 2.29 16.12 7.95
N ALA A 208 2.36 16.72 9.14
CA ALA A 208 3.59 17.31 9.67
C ALA A 208 4.58 16.26 10.20
N TYR A 209 5.87 16.55 10.03
CA TYR A 209 6.95 15.71 10.56
C TYR A 209 7.08 15.90 12.08
N GLU A 210 6.99 14.81 12.84
CA GLU A 210 7.27 14.85 14.28
C GLU A 210 8.78 14.76 14.55
N ALA A 211 9.32 15.77 15.24
CA ALA A 211 10.75 15.85 15.49
C ALA A 211 11.20 14.82 16.53
N ASN A 212 11.99 13.84 16.07
CA ASN A 212 12.52 12.80 16.94
C ASN A 212 13.79 13.23 17.70
N PRO A 213 13.86 13.03 19.03
CA PRO A 213 15.04 13.36 19.82
C PRO A 213 16.20 12.40 19.56
N HIS A 214 17.41 12.94 19.53
CA HIS A 214 18.66 12.19 19.47
C HIS A 214 19.48 12.46 20.73
N VAL A 215 19.88 11.39 21.43
CA VAL A 215 20.57 11.48 22.73
C VAL A 215 22.07 11.29 22.56
N PHE A 216 22.86 12.16 23.19
CA PHE A 216 24.31 12.12 23.21
C PHE A 216 24.83 12.16 24.66
N GLU A 217 25.85 11.36 24.95
CA GLU A 217 26.54 11.37 26.25
C GLU A 217 27.71 12.36 26.23
N ARG A 218 27.79 13.23 27.24
CA ARG A 218 28.85 14.22 27.41
C ARG A 218 30.01 13.65 28.22
N GLU A 219 31.18 14.29 28.14
CA GLU A 219 32.40 13.85 28.85
C GLU A 219 32.26 13.80 30.38
N ASP A 220 31.32 14.56 30.94
CA ASP A 220 31.00 14.59 32.37
C ASP A 220 29.96 13.53 32.81
N GLY A 221 29.51 12.68 31.88
CA GLY A 221 28.51 11.62 32.12
C GLY A 221 27.06 12.09 32.08
N THR A 222 26.81 13.38 31.82
CA THR A 222 25.45 13.92 31.62
C THR A 222 24.97 13.74 30.19
N LEU A 223 23.66 13.81 29.96
CA LEU A 223 23.07 13.65 28.63
C LEU A 223 22.69 14.99 28.00
N MET A 224 22.90 15.06 26.69
CA MET A 224 22.37 16.10 25.80
C MET A 224 21.33 15.47 24.87
N VAL A 225 20.16 16.08 24.76
CA VAL A 225 19.14 15.69 23.79
C VAL A 225 19.05 16.74 22.69
N ASN A 226 19.08 16.30 21.44
CA ASN A 226 19.01 17.15 20.27
C ASN A 226 17.79 16.83 19.41
N PHE A 227 17.03 17.86 19.05
CA PHE A 227 16.03 17.81 17.99
C PHE A 227 16.59 18.47 16.73
N THR A 228 16.10 18.06 15.56
CA THR A 228 16.52 18.65 14.28
C THR A 228 15.32 19.28 13.60
N LEU A 229 15.43 20.57 13.27
CA LEU A 229 14.49 21.30 12.44
C LEU A 229 15.07 21.45 11.03
N THR A 230 14.32 21.04 10.01
CA THR A 230 14.72 21.12 8.59
C THR A 230 13.88 22.14 7.83
N ASP A 231 14.46 22.75 6.79
CA ASP A 231 13.75 23.68 5.92
C ASP A 231 12.62 22.98 5.15
N THR A 232 11.57 23.75 4.82
CA THR A 232 10.43 23.38 3.97
C THR A 232 9.45 22.33 4.48
N VAL A 233 9.67 21.79 5.68
CA VAL A 233 8.81 20.74 6.26
C VAL A 233 8.05 21.28 7.47
N ASP A 234 6.72 21.15 7.45
CA ASP A 234 5.89 21.40 8.63
C ASP A 234 6.32 20.45 9.75
N THR A 235 6.64 20.98 10.92
CA THR A 235 7.32 20.21 11.98
C THR A 235 6.57 20.36 13.30
N VAL A 236 6.27 19.22 13.93
CA VAL A 236 5.74 19.16 15.29
C VAL A 236 6.91 19.09 16.27
N LEU A 237 6.94 20.03 17.22
CA LEU A 237 7.94 20.10 18.29
C LEU A 237 7.26 20.03 19.67
N PRO A 238 7.83 19.30 20.64
CA PRO A 238 7.34 19.34 22.01
C PRO A 238 7.58 20.70 22.66
N GLN A 239 6.58 21.24 23.37
CA GLN A 239 6.73 22.48 24.14
C GLN A 239 7.59 22.27 25.38
N THR A 240 7.38 21.15 26.08
CA THR A 240 8.11 20.79 27.29
C THR A 240 8.77 19.41 27.15
N PRO A 241 9.86 19.26 26.38
CA PRO A 241 10.47 17.95 26.14
C PRO A 241 10.92 17.23 27.42
N GLU A 242 11.21 17.96 28.50
CA GLU A 242 11.58 17.42 29.82
C GLU A 242 10.49 16.57 30.47
N LYS A 243 9.22 16.81 30.12
CA LYS A 243 8.09 16.01 30.62
C LYS A 243 7.91 14.72 29.84
N LEU A 244 8.31 14.71 28.57
CA LEU A 244 8.05 13.63 27.64
C LEU A 244 9.18 12.61 27.61
N TYR A 245 10.42 13.05 27.78
CA TYR A 245 11.59 12.21 27.63
C TYR A 245 12.44 12.16 28.90
N ALA A 246 12.75 10.95 29.34
CA ALA A 246 13.66 10.67 30.44
C ALA A 246 14.51 9.43 30.10
N VAL A 247 15.75 9.37 30.60
CA VAL A 247 16.62 8.21 30.44
C VAL A 247 16.88 7.60 31.81
N GLU A 248 16.59 6.30 31.96
CA GLU A 248 16.67 5.61 33.25
C GLU A 248 18.09 5.69 33.82
N GLY A 249 18.21 6.25 35.02
CA GLY A 249 19.48 6.36 35.74
C GLY A 249 20.46 7.41 35.22
N LYS A 250 20.08 8.29 34.28
CA LYS A 250 20.91 9.39 33.79
C LYS A 250 20.16 10.72 33.79
N GLU A 251 20.89 11.81 34.09
CA GLU A 251 20.36 13.18 34.08
C GLU A 251 20.57 13.83 32.70
N ILE A 252 19.49 14.38 32.12
CA ILE A 252 19.55 15.20 30.91
C ILE A 252 19.75 16.64 31.35
N THR A 253 20.89 17.23 31.00
CA THR A 253 21.28 18.58 31.46
C THR A 253 21.23 19.63 30.35
N LEU A 254 21.05 19.20 29.09
CA LEU A 254 21.07 20.09 27.95
C LEU A 254 20.10 19.62 26.86
N TRP A 255 19.24 20.55 26.42
CA TRP A 255 18.31 20.37 25.31
C TRP A 255 18.70 21.32 24.19
N VAL A 256 18.78 20.78 22.97
CA VAL A 256 19.29 21.51 21.80
C VAL A 256 18.32 21.34 20.63
N LEU A 257 18.14 22.40 19.87
CA LEU A 257 17.50 22.37 18.55
C LEU A 257 18.54 22.73 17.48
N THR A 258 18.85 21.77 16.61
CA THR A 258 19.72 21.97 15.43
C THR A 258 18.90 22.41 14.23
N PHE A 259 19.32 23.48 13.59
CA PHE A 259 18.78 23.95 12.31
C PHE A 259 19.61 23.35 11.17
N PHE A 260 19.00 22.51 10.35
CA PHE A 260 19.64 21.89 9.19
C PHE A 260 18.98 22.37 7.89
N SER A 261 19.77 22.78 6.91
CA SER A 261 19.26 23.11 5.59
C SER A 261 19.56 22.00 4.59
N TYR A 262 18.53 21.49 3.91
CA TYR A 262 18.69 20.60 2.76
C TYR A 262 19.20 21.34 1.52
N ASP A 263 18.83 22.61 1.35
CA ASP A 263 19.29 23.45 0.24
C ASP A 263 20.83 23.61 0.28
N ASP A 264 21.37 23.94 1.46
CA ASP A 264 22.81 24.13 1.67
C ASP A 264 23.54 22.84 2.13
N LYS A 265 22.79 21.76 2.40
CA LYS A 265 23.27 20.46 2.94
C LYS A 265 24.19 20.60 4.15
N LYS A 266 23.87 21.50 5.08
CA LYS A 266 24.71 21.79 6.25
C LYS A 266 23.89 22.15 7.48
N ASN A 267 24.51 21.96 8.66
CA ASN A 267 24.04 22.55 9.91
C ASN A 267 24.22 24.07 9.86
N LEU A 268 23.14 24.82 10.06
CA LEU A 268 23.16 26.28 10.13
C LEU A 268 23.55 26.75 11.55
N ALA A 269 22.93 26.18 12.58
CA ALA A 269 23.21 26.46 13.98
C ALA A 269 22.68 25.36 14.90
N SER A 270 23.08 25.36 16.16
CA SER A 270 22.50 24.55 17.23
C SER A 270 22.33 25.43 18.46
N LEU A 271 21.09 25.57 18.92
CA LEU A 271 20.71 26.53 19.93
C LEU A 271 20.03 25.80 21.10
N GLU A 272 20.03 26.42 22.29
CA GLU A 272 19.27 25.89 23.42
C GLU A 272 17.79 25.83 23.04
N TYR A 273 17.16 24.70 23.37
CA TYR A 273 15.85 24.31 22.84
C TYR A 273 14.75 25.35 23.11
N HIS A 274 14.59 25.82 24.34
CA HIS A 274 13.53 26.77 24.67
C HIS A 274 13.77 28.15 24.06
N THR A 275 15.02 28.59 24.03
CA THR A 275 15.44 29.84 23.39
C THR A 275 15.11 29.80 21.89
N ALA A 276 15.41 28.67 21.24
CA ALA A 276 15.07 28.43 19.84
C ALA A 276 13.55 28.40 19.62
N LEU A 277 12.82 27.67 20.46
CA LEU A 277 11.36 27.55 20.40
C LEU A 277 10.68 28.92 20.58
N GLN A 278 11.19 29.75 21.49
CA GLN A 278 10.69 31.11 21.70
C GLN A 278 10.88 31.99 20.46
N ALA A 279 12.00 31.89 19.75
CA ALA A 279 12.21 32.63 18.51
C ALA A 279 11.35 32.11 17.34
N LEU A 280 10.98 30.83 17.38
CA LEU A 280 10.13 30.17 16.40
C LEU A 280 8.63 30.43 16.60
N GLN A 281 8.22 31.02 17.74
CA GLN A 281 6.82 31.31 18.07
C GLN A 281 6.03 32.03 16.96
N LYS A 282 6.67 32.93 16.21
CA LYS A 282 6.03 33.62 15.07
C LYS A 282 5.67 32.72 13.88
N TYR A 283 6.15 31.48 13.86
CA TYR A 283 5.92 30.48 12.81
C TYR A 283 5.04 29.33 13.30
N VAL A 284 4.59 29.36 14.56
CA VAL A 284 3.64 28.40 15.10
C VAL A 284 2.29 28.63 14.44
N VAL A 285 1.74 27.56 13.88
CA VAL A 285 0.41 27.52 13.26
C VAL A 285 -0.63 27.24 14.34
N GLU A 286 -0.34 26.28 15.21
CA GLU A 286 -1.26 25.82 16.25
C GLU A 286 -0.49 25.15 17.40
N GLU A 287 -1.11 25.10 18.59
CA GLU A 287 -0.62 24.38 19.76
C GLU A 287 -1.65 23.34 20.22
N ARG A 288 -1.19 22.10 20.45
CA ARG A 288 -2.05 20.96 20.84
C ARG A 288 -1.24 20.00 21.71
N ASP A 289 -1.84 19.53 22.80
CA ASP A 289 -1.31 18.45 23.66
C ASP A 289 0.19 18.57 24.04
N ASP A 290 0.63 19.74 24.53
CA ASP A 290 2.04 20.06 24.90
C ASP A 290 3.02 20.00 23.71
N HIS A 291 2.52 20.18 22.49
CA HIS A 291 3.27 20.30 21.25
C HIS A 291 2.90 21.60 20.50
N VAL A 292 3.81 22.04 19.62
CA VAL A 292 3.56 23.11 18.65
C VAL A 292 3.71 22.56 17.24
N LEU A 293 2.81 22.96 16.36
CA LEU A 293 2.94 22.77 14.93
C LEU A 293 3.59 24.02 14.33
N LEU A 294 4.81 23.87 13.81
CA LEU A 294 5.48 24.88 13.01
C LEU A 294 5.18 24.64 11.54
N ARG A 295 4.82 25.69 10.80
CA ARG A 295 4.86 25.62 9.34
C ARG A 295 6.29 25.44 8.86
N GLY A 296 6.47 24.92 7.66
CA GLY A 296 7.77 24.86 6.99
C GLY A 296 8.38 26.25 6.87
N LEU A 297 9.57 26.41 7.44
CA LEU A 297 10.40 27.60 7.27
C LEU A 297 11.25 27.46 6.00
N ASN A 298 11.42 28.55 5.27
CA ASN A 298 12.45 28.59 4.23
C ASN A 298 13.84 28.95 4.82
N LEU A 299 14.89 28.78 4.01
CA LEU A 299 16.28 29.02 4.41
C LEU A 299 16.53 30.42 4.99
N GLU A 300 15.93 31.46 4.41
CA GLU A 300 16.13 32.84 4.87
C GLU A 300 15.42 33.09 6.20
N GLU A 301 14.23 32.52 6.40
CA GLU A 301 13.50 32.56 7.67
C GLU A 301 14.27 31.84 8.80
N MET A 302 14.88 30.69 8.50
CA MET A 302 15.76 29.99 9.44
C MET A 302 16.95 30.86 9.85
N LYS A 303 17.68 31.43 8.88
CA LYS A 303 18.83 32.31 9.16
C LYS A 303 18.43 33.53 9.99
N GLN A 304 17.28 34.15 9.70
CA GLN A 304 16.77 35.28 10.46
C GLN A 304 16.44 34.89 11.90
N THR A 305 15.84 33.71 12.11
CA THR A 305 15.51 33.19 13.44
C THR A 305 16.76 32.98 14.28
N ILE A 306 17.80 32.37 13.69
CA ILE A 306 19.10 32.16 14.32
C ILE A 306 19.72 33.52 14.69
N ALA A 307 19.76 34.46 13.75
CA ALA A 307 20.36 35.78 13.97
C ALA A 307 19.64 36.63 15.04
N MET A 308 18.36 36.36 15.34
CA MET A 308 17.62 37.06 16.41
C MET A 308 18.03 36.61 17.81
N ILE A 309 18.62 35.42 17.95
CA ILE A 309 19.03 34.84 19.24
C ILE A 309 20.47 35.25 19.60
N ASP A 310 21.30 35.56 18.59
CA ASP A 310 22.69 35.98 18.76
C ASP A 310 22.88 37.47 19.16
N TYR A 311 21.80 38.21 19.49
CA TYR A 311 21.77 39.64 19.82
C TYR A 311 21.29 39.97 21.23
#